data_AF-A0A3R5Z144-F1
#
_entry.id   AF-A0A3R5Z144-F1
#
_cell.length_a   1.000
_cell.length_b   1.000
_cell.length_c   1.000
_cell.angle_alpha   90.00
_cell.angle_beta   90.00
_cell.angle_gamma   90.00
#
_symmetry.space_group_name_H-M   'P 1'
#
loop_
_entity.id
_entity.type
_entity.pdbx_description
1 polymer ?
#
loop_
_entity_poly.entity_id
_entity_poly.type
_entity_poly.pdbx_seq_one_letter_code
_entity_poly.pdbx_strand_id
1 'polypeptide(L)'
;MGKPTMVKGANALEEKNFSKAYRIFSVLADENVPEAVFALGTMYENGFGLPQDLRRALKLYIASARRGVNEGSYRAAMILIKGDTGHKDPLLAVKLLEEAAERGHDKSQYKLGFYHQSAKYVLRDYDKSFAYYRKAAEQGNSDAQNKLGLMHAAGKGTLKDYEEAVKWLTMAAGQRHPEALYNLACMYHEGKGVKADLKKAVRLFRLSMKAYG
;
A
#
# COMPACT_ATOMS: atom_id res chain seq x y z
N MET A 1 1.73 -6.30 30.60
CA MET A 1 1.90 -7.68 30.08
C MET A 1 1.86 -7.80 28.54
N GLY A 2 1.50 -6.76 27.77
CA GLY A 2 1.12 -6.91 26.35
C GLY A 2 2.22 -7.34 25.36
N LYS A 3 3.40 -6.68 25.32
CA LYS A 3 4.39 -6.90 24.25
C LYS A 3 4.90 -8.35 24.13
N PRO A 4 5.33 -9.03 25.20
CA PRO A 4 5.79 -10.42 25.11
C PRO A 4 4.67 -11.40 24.71
N THR A 5 3.44 -11.15 25.17
CA THR A 5 2.28 -12.00 24.85
C THR A 5 1.82 -11.81 23.40
N MET A 6 1.89 -10.58 22.87
CA MET A 6 1.64 -10.31 21.45
C MET A 6 2.58 -11.10 20.54
N VAL A 7 3.88 -11.14 20.86
CA VAL A 7 4.88 -11.91 20.09
C VAL A 7 4.54 -13.41 20.11
N LYS A 8 4.13 -13.96 21.26
CA LYS A 8 3.69 -15.37 21.34
C LYS A 8 2.48 -15.65 20.46
N GLY A 9 1.55 -14.70 20.34
CA GLY A 9 0.41 -14.78 19.43
C GLY A 9 0.83 -14.77 17.96
N ALA A 10 1.74 -13.86 17.59
CA ALA A 10 2.29 -13.76 16.24
C ALA A 10 3.04 -15.03 15.83
N ASN A 11 3.93 -15.54 16.68
CA ASN A 11 4.66 -16.78 16.43
C ASN A 11 3.70 -17.97 16.26
N ALA A 12 2.64 -18.05 17.08
CA ALA A 12 1.63 -19.10 16.92
C ALA A 12 0.91 -19.01 15.56
N LEU A 13 0.71 -17.80 15.01
CA LEU A 13 0.12 -17.61 13.69
C LEU A 13 1.07 -18.09 12.58
N GLU A 14 2.37 -17.78 12.70
CA GLU A 14 3.42 -18.23 11.77
C GLU A 14 3.59 -19.76 11.78
N GLU A 15 3.53 -20.37 12.96
CA GLU A 15 3.52 -21.82 13.17
C GLU A 15 2.21 -22.49 12.72
N LYS A 16 1.25 -21.72 12.19
CA LYS A 16 -0.11 -22.17 11.82
C LYS A 16 -0.89 -22.79 12.97
N ASN A 17 -0.50 -22.51 14.22
CA ASN A 17 -1.24 -22.87 15.41
C ASN A 17 -2.35 -21.85 15.68
N PHE A 18 -3.35 -21.85 14.79
CA PHE A 18 -4.40 -20.84 14.77
C PHE A 18 -5.27 -20.84 16.04
N SER A 19 -5.50 -22.00 16.66
CA SER A 19 -6.24 -22.06 17.93
C SER A 19 -5.49 -21.33 19.06
N LYS A 20 -4.17 -21.55 19.17
CA LYS A 20 -3.34 -20.83 20.15
C LYS A 20 -3.27 -19.33 19.84
N ALA A 21 -3.06 -18.96 18.58
CA ALA A 21 -3.04 -17.56 18.15
C ALA A 21 -4.36 -16.86 18.49
N TYR A 22 -5.49 -17.49 18.18
CA TYR A 22 -6.82 -16.96 18.47
C TYR A 22 -7.03 -16.73 19.96
N ARG A 23 -6.68 -17.71 20.80
CA ARG A 23 -6.81 -17.57 22.26
C ARG A 23 -6.00 -16.41 22.80
N ILE A 24 -4.75 -16.27 22.34
CA ILE A 24 -3.86 -15.19 22.78
C ILE A 24 -4.42 -13.83 22.35
N PHE A 25 -4.77 -13.69 21.07
CA PHE A 25 -5.27 -12.41 20.55
C PHE A 25 -6.65 -12.05 21.11
N SER A 26 -7.51 -13.03 21.42
CA SER A 26 -8.80 -12.78 22.09
C SER A 26 -8.61 -12.13 23.45
N VAL A 27 -7.75 -12.71 24.29
CA VAL A 27 -7.46 -12.15 25.62
C VAL A 27 -6.89 -10.73 25.51
N LEU A 28 -5.94 -10.51 24.61
CA LEU A 28 -5.33 -9.19 24.43
C LEU A 28 -6.30 -8.18 23.80
N ALA A 29 -7.23 -8.62 22.96
CA ALA A 29 -8.27 -7.76 22.41
C ALA A 29 -9.30 -7.37 23.48
N ASP A 30 -9.64 -8.26 24.41
CA ASP A 30 -10.48 -7.95 25.57
C ASP A 30 -9.79 -6.92 26.49
N GLU A 31 -8.45 -6.96 26.57
CA GLU A 31 -7.62 -5.93 27.21
C GLU A 31 -7.48 -4.63 26.38
N ASN A 32 -8.17 -4.53 25.24
CA ASN A 32 -8.11 -3.40 24.29
C ASN A 32 -6.73 -3.13 23.68
N VAL A 33 -5.88 -4.16 23.56
CA VAL A 33 -4.60 -4.04 22.83
C VAL A 33 -4.88 -3.92 21.33
N PRO A 34 -4.60 -2.78 20.69
CA PRO A 34 -5.11 -2.49 19.35
C PRO A 34 -4.47 -3.36 18.27
N GLU A 35 -3.22 -3.80 18.45
CA GLU A 35 -2.56 -4.75 17.56
C GLU A 35 -3.19 -6.16 17.65
N ALA A 36 -3.70 -6.56 18.82
CA ALA A 36 -4.42 -7.82 18.98
C ALA A 36 -5.80 -7.75 18.31
N VAL A 37 -6.50 -6.63 18.47
CA VAL A 37 -7.77 -6.35 17.78
C VAL A 37 -7.55 -6.42 16.25
N PHE A 38 -6.48 -5.81 15.75
CA PHE A 38 -6.09 -5.92 14.34
C PHE A 38 -5.80 -7.38 13.94
N ALA A 39 -5.01 -8.11 14.73
CA ALA A 39 -4.65 -9.50 14.43
C ALA A 39 -5.88 -10.42 14.37
N LEU A 40 -6.85 -10.26 15.28
CA LEU A 40 -8.14 -10.96 15.21
C LEU A 40 -8.91 -10.61 13.94
N GLY A 41 -8.88 -9.34 13.51
CA GLY A 41 -9.46 -8.92 12.24
C GLY A 41 -8.86 -9.70 11.07
N THR A 42 -7.53 -9.85 11.05
CA THR A 42 -6.80 -10.65 10.06
C THR A 42 -7.19 -12.12 10.11
N MET A 43 -7.38 -12.70 11.30
CA MET A 43 -7.81 -14.08 11.43
C MET A 43 -9.21 -14.31 10.84
N TYR A 44 -10.17 -13.41 11.12
CA TYR A 44 -11.50 -13.45 10.51
C TYR A 44 -11.48 -13.19 8.99
N GLU A 45 -10.63 -12.29 8.51
CA GLU A 45 -10.49 -12.01 7.07
C GLU A 45 -10.03 -13.24 6.29
N ASN A 46 -9.10 -14.02 6.87
CA ASN A 46 -8.47 -15.16 6.19
C ASN A 46 -9.03 -16.52 6.62
N GLY A 47 -9.94 -16.58 7.59
CA GLY A 47 -10.46 -17.84 8.12
C GLY A 47 -9.42 -18.67 8.88
N PHE A 48 -8.46 -18.01 9.54
CA PHE A 48 -7.39 -18.70 10.29
C PHE A 48 -7.93 -19.27 11.60
N GLY A 49 -8.18 -20.58 11.62
CA GLY A 49 -8.71 -21.28 12.80
C GLY A 49 -10.16 -20.93 13.16
N LEU A 50 -10.85 -20.21 12.26
CA LEU A 50 -12.21 -19.71 12.41
C LEU A 50 -12.90 -19.71 11.04
N PRO A 51 -14.24 -19.76 10.97
CA PRO A 51 -14.94 -19.42 9.73
C PRO A 51 -14.60 -18.00 9.27
N GLN A 52 -14.38 -17.82 7.97
CA GLN A 52 -14.15 -16.50 7.39
C GLN A 52 -15.36 -15.58 7.62
N ASP A 53 -15.10 -14.36 8.11
CA ASP A 53 -16.14 -13.36 8.38
C ASP A 53 -15.62 -11.94 8.16
N LEU A 54 -15.81 -11.41 6.94
CA LEU A 54 -15.37 -10.08 6.56
C LEU A 54 -16.11 -8.96 7.31
N ARG A 55 -17.33 -9.21 7.80
CA ARG A 55 -18.08 -8.22 8.58
C ARG A 55 -17.48 -8.06 9.97
N ARG A 56 -17.07 -9.16 10.61
CA ARG A 56 -16.31 -9.12 11.86
C ARG A 56 -14.92 -8.52 11.65
N ALA A 57 -14.22 -8.93 10.59
CA ALA A 57 -12.91 -8.37 10.25
C ALA A 57 -12.98 -6.84 10.11
N LEU A 58 -13.95 -6.33 9.33
CA LEU A 58 -14.15 -4.89 9.16
C LEU A 58 -14.39 -4.15 10.49
N LYS A 59 -15.24 -4.69 11.37
CA LYS A 59 -15.50 -4.08 12.69
C LYS A 59 -14.22 -4.00 13.52
N LEU A 60 -13.42 -5.07 13.54
CA LEU A 60 -12.16 -5.13 14.28
C LEU A 60 -11.12 -4.17 13.69
N TYR A 61 -11.01 -4.10 12.36
CA TYR A 61 -10.12 -3.15 11.69
C TYR A 61 -10.50 -1.69 11.97
N ILE A 62 -11.78 -1.34 11.96
CA ILE A 62 -12.23 0.01 12.35
C ILE A 62 -11.91 0.27 13.83
N ALA A 63 -12.09 -0.72 14.70
CA ALA A 63 -11.78 -0.59 16.12
C ALA A 63 -10.27 -0.37 16.37
N SER A 64 -9.38 -1.08 15.66
CA SER A 64 -7.93 -0.86 15.77
C SER A 64 -7.49 0.45 15.11
N ALA A 65 -8.10 0.84 13.99
CA ALA A 65 -7.86 2.11 13.30
C ALA A 65 -8.08 3.33 14.22
N ARG A 66 -9.19 3.32 14.98
CA ARG A 66 -9.52 4.35 15.99
C ARG A 66 -8.47 4.48 17.10
N ARG A 67 -7.62 3.46 17.26
CA ARG A 67 -6.52 3.42 18.23
C ARG A 67 -5.15 3.64 17.61
N GLY A 68 -5.09 4.08 16.35
CA GLY A 68 -3.85 4.45 15.68
C GLY A 68 -3.21 3.36 14.82
N VAL A 69 -3.82 2.17 14.70
CA VAL A 69 -3.23 1.09 13.89
C VAL A 69 -3.46 1.35 12.40
N ASN A 70 -2.42 1.84 11.74
CA ASN A 70 -2.44 2.24 10.33
C ASN A 70 -2.85 1.13 9.37
N GLU A 71 -2.35 -0.09 9.55
CA GLU A 71 -2.73 -1.23 8.71
C GLU A 71 -4.21 -1.59 8.93
N GLY A 72 -4.76 -1.39 10.13
CA GLY A 72 -6.18 -1.52 10.42
C GLY A 72 -7.02 -0.53 9.61
N SER A 73 -6.63 0.75 9.60
CA SER A 73 -7.29 1.76 8.76
C SER A 73 -7.26 1.38 7.28
N TYR A 74 -6.10 0.95 6.78
CA TYR A 74 -5.93 0.55 5.38
C TYR A 74 -6.80 -0.66 5.02
N ARG A 75 -6.81 -1.72 5.84
CA ARG A 75 -7.59 -2.94 5.61
C ARG A 75 -9.09 -2.65 5.63
N ALA A 76 -9.57 -1.88 6.62
CA ALA A 76 -10.94 -1.43 6.67
C ALA A 76 -11.33 -0.66 5.40
N ALA A 77 -10.49 0.29 4.97
CA ALA A 77 -10.73 1.04 3.73
C ALA A 77 -10.84 0.13 2.50
N MET A 78 -9.95 -0.86 2.35
CA MET A 78 -9.99 -1.78 1.20
C MET A 78 -11.29 -2.61 1.17
N ILE A 79 -11.75 -3.12 2.31
CA ILE A 79 -13.03 -3.84 2.41
C ILE A 79 -14.20 -2.92 2.01
N LEU A 80 -14.24 -1.70 2.55
CA LEU A 80 -15.31 -0.72 2.29
C LEU A 80 -15.35 -0.27 0.82
N ILE A 81 -14.21 -0.19 0.16
CA ILE A 81 -14.12 0.16 -1.26
C ILE A 81 -14.59 -1.00 -2.15
N LYS A 82 -14.19 -2.22 -1.82
CA LYS A 82 -14.54 -3.41 -2.60
C LYS A 82 -16.02 -3.76 -2.42
N GLY A 83 -16.57 -3.52 -1.23
CA GLY A 83 -17.95 -3.80 -0.87
C GLY A 83 -18.19 -5.27 -0.51
N ASP A 84 -17.13 -6.00 -0.12
CA ASP A 84 -17.19 -7.44 0.15
C ASP A 84 -18.15 -7.83 1.29
N THR A 85 -18.52 -6.86 2.13
CA THR A 85 -19.50 -7.05 3.23
C THR A 85 -20.95 -6.85 2.79
N GLY A 86 -21.18 -6.51 1.51
CA GLY A 86 -22.50 -6.23 0.91
C GLY A 86 -22.84 -4.73 0.83
N HIS A 87 -22.00 -3.85 1.35
CA HIS A 87 -22.16 -2.40 1.24
C HIS A 87 -20.82 -1.71 1.06
N LYS A 88 -20.76 -0.75 0.13
CA LYS A 88 -19.59 0.10 -0.08
C LYS A 88 -19.73 1.38 0.70
N ASP A 89 -18.67 1.82 1.35
CA ASP A 89 -18.57 3.15 1.94
C ASP A 89 -17.25 3.82 1.54
N PRO A 90 -17.18 4.39 0.33
CA PRO A 90 -15.96 5.04 -0.15
C PRO A 90 -15.59 6.29 0.66
N LEU A 91 -16.57 6.97 1.26
CA LEU A 91 -16.33 8.17 2.06
C LEU A 91 -15.59 7.82 3.36
N LEU A 92 -16.09 6.82 4.09
CA LEU A 92 -15.39 6.32 5.28
C LEU A 92 -14.03 5.72 4.91
N ALA A 93 -13.93 5.02 3.78
CA ALA A 93 -12.67 4.47 3.31
C ALA A 93 -11.62 5.55 3.05
N VAL A 94 -11.98 6.64 2.35
CA VAL A 94 -11.07 7.78 2.10
C VAL A 94 -10.63 8.40 3.42
N LYS A 95 -11.56 8.64 4.35
CA LYS A 95 -11.24 9.20 5.67
C LYS A 95 -10.23 8.34 6.45
N LEU A 96 -10.45 7.02 6.49
CA LEU A 96 -9.52 6.10 7.14
C LEU A 96 -8.12 6.12 6.49
N LEU A 97 -8.06 6.25 5.16
CA LEU A 97 -6.79 6.37 4.44
C LEU A 97 -6.11 7.71 4.75
N GLU A 98 -6.84 8.82 4.80
CA GLU A 98 -6.30 10.15 5.16
C GLU A 98 -5.65 10.11 6.54
N GLU A 99 -6.37 9.61 7.55
CA GLU A 99 -5.85 9.49 8.91
C GLU A 99 -4.59 8.61 8.99
N ALA A 100 -4.55 7.49 8.27
CA ALA A 100 -3.37 6.63 8.23
C ALA A 100 -2.21 7.24 7.45
N ALA A 101 -2.51 7.97 6.36
CA ALA A 101 -1.51 8.64 5.54
C ALA A 101 -0.83 9.79 6.28
N GLU A 102 -1.59 10.54 7.10
CA GLU A 102 -1.06 11.55 8.01
C GLU A 102 -0.10 10.96 9.05
N ARG A 103 -0.37 9.73 9.51
CA ARG A 103 0.52 8.95 10.39
C ARG A 103 1.65 8.22 9.63
N GLY A 104 1.90 8.58 8.38
CA GLY A 104 3.02 8.07 7.60
C GLY A 104 2.78 6.73 6.89
N HIS A 105 1.56 6.17 6.85
CA HIS A 105 1.34 4.88 6.19
C HIS A 105 1.48 4.96 4.66
N ASP A 106 2.54 4.36 4.12
CA ASP A 106 2.93 4.44 2.71
C ASP A 106 1.85 3.92 1.75
N LYS A 107 1.21 2.77 2.05
CA LYS A 107 0.14 2.22 1.20
C LYS A 107 -1.06 3.13 1.15
N SER A 108 -1.41 3.78 2.28
CA SER A 108 -2.51 4.74 2.33
C SER A 108 -2.19 5.99 1.53
N GLN A 109 -0.97 6.53 1.67
CA GLN A 109 -0.48 7.64 0.87
C GLN A 109 -0.54 7.29 -0.63
N TYR A 110 -0.04 6.12 -1.04
CA TYR A 110 -0.14 5.67 -2.44
C TYR A 110 -1.60 5.61 -2.93
N LYS A 111 -2.53 5.05 -2.14
CA LYS A 111 -3.95 4.97 -2.53
C LYS A 111 -4.59 6.35 -2.67
N LEU A 112 -4.33 7.29 -1.76
CA LEU A 112 -4.82 8.67 -1.88
C LEU A 112 -4.22 9.37 -3.09
N GLY A 113 -2.93 9.17 -3.34
CA GLY A 113 -2.26 9.64 -4.55
C GLY A 113 -2.98 9.18 -5.82
N PHE A 114 -3.37 7.91 -5.85
CA PHE A 114 -4.15 7.32 -6.95
C PHE A 114 -5.56 7.88 -7.04
N TYR A 115 -6.28 8.08 -5.94
CA TYR A 115 -7.65 8.62 -5.97
C TYR A 115 -7.67 10.06 -6.46
N HIS A 116 -6.75 10.90 -6.00
CA HIS A 116 -6.61 12.27 -6.52
C HIS A 116 -6.16 12.30 -7.98
N GLN A 117 -5.37 11.33 -8.45
CA GLN A 117 -4.97 11.26 -9.86
C GLN A 117 -6.14 10.86 -10.78
N SER A 118 -6.93 9.88 -10.34
CA SER A 118 -7.97 9.21 -11.15
C SER A 118 -9.37 9.78 -10.98
N ALA A 119 -9.58 10.70 -10.04
CA ALA A 119 -10.89 11.25 -9.69
C ALA A 119 -11.92 10.19 -9.21
N LYS A 120 -11.45 9.07 -8.64
CA LYS A 120 -12.33 7.92 -8.37
C LYS A 120 -13.30 8.14 -7.20
N TYR A 121 -12.81 8.67 -6.09
CA TYR A 121 -13.58 8.90 -4.85
C TYR A 121 -13.39 10.29 -4.26
N VAL A 122 -12.44 11.05 -4.79
CA VAL A 122 -12.13 12.43 -4.42
C VAL A 122 -11.96 13.23 -5.71
N LEU A 123 -12.06 14.55 -5.62
CA LEU A 123 -11.81 15.42 -6.77
C LEU A 123 -10.38 15.26 -7.28
N ARG A 124 -10.25 15.35 -8.60
CA ARG A 124 -8.94 15.28 -9.26
C ARG A 124 -8.08 16.44 -8.80
N ASP A 125 -6.91 16.13 -8.31
CA ASP A 125 -5.94 17.11 -7.82
C ASP A 125 -4.53 16.54 -8.03
N TYR A 126 -3.84 17.04 -9.06
CA TYR A 126 -2.52 16.53 -9.39
C TYR A 126 -1.46 16.96 -8.36
N ASP A 127 -1.63 18.09 -7.68
CA ASP A 127 -0.69 18.57 -6.66
C ASP A 127 -0.78 17.70 -5.40
N LYS A 128 -2.01 17.40 -4.93
CA LYS A 128 -2.22 16.42 -3.84
C LYS A 128 -1.75 15.03 -4.24
N SER A 129 -2.06 14.59 -5.46
CA SER A 129 -1.60 13.30 -5.96
C SER A 129 -0.07 13.19 -5.92
N PHE A 130 0.61 14.22 -6.41
CA PHE A 130 2.07 14.32 -6.39
C PHE A 130 2.63 14.29 -4.97
N ALA A 131 2.06 15.10 -4.06
CA ALA A 131 2.49 15.16 -2.67
C ALA A 131 2.33 13.81 -1.94
N TYR A 132 1.21 13.10 -2.15
CA TYR A 132 0.99 11.79 -1.55
C TYR A 132 1.93 10.72 -2.13
N TYR A 133 2.10 10.69 -3.46
CA TYR A 133 3.06 9.76 -4.07
C TYR A 133 4.49 10.05 -3.62
N ARG A 134 4.89 11.31 -3.47
CA ARG A 134 6.20 11.67 -2.92
C ARG A 134 6.42 11.09 -1.53
N LYS A 135 5.48 11.33 -0.60
CA LYS A 135 5.57 10.79 0.77
C LYS A 135 5.69 9.26 0.80
N ALA A 136 4.95 8.55 -0.05
CA ALA A 136 5.05 7.09 -0.13
C ALA A 136 6.38 6.64 -0.78
N ALA A 137 6.81 7.33 -1.84
CA ALA A 137 8.02 7.00 -2.58
C ALA A 137 9.30 7.19 -1.77
N GLU A 138 9.35 8.23 -0.92
CA GLU A 138 10.43 8.50 0.03
C GLU A 138 10.57 7.41 1.10
N GLN A 139 9.48 6.67 1.38
CA GLN A 139 9.48 5.50 2.26
C GLN A 139 9.84 4.19 1.54
N GLY A 140 10.17 4.26 0.24
CA GLY A 140 10.56 3.09 -0.55
C GLY A 140 9.42 2.41 -1.30
N ASN A 141 8.19 2.93 -1.26
CA ASN A 141 7.06 2.33 -1.97
C ASN A 141 7.29 2.37 -3.49
N SER A 142 7.55 1.22 -4.11
CA SER A 142 7.97 1.12 -5.52
C SER A 142 6.87 1.53 -6.50
N ASP A 143 5.61 1.25 -6.20
CA ASP A 143 4.46 1.72 -6.97
C ASP A 143 4.42 3.26 -7.00
N ALA A 144 4.59 3.90 -5.84
CA ALA A 144 4.61 5.34 -5.71
C ALA A 144 5.82 5.96 -6.42
N GLN A 145 7.01 5.36 -6.31
CA GLN A 145 8.21 5.78 -7.04
C GLN A 145 7.97 5.74 -8.57
N ASN A 146 7.37 4.67 -9.09
CA ASN A 146 7.01 4.57 -10.50
C ASN A 146 6.01 5.69 -10.91
N LYS A 147 4.96 5.92 -10.11
CA LYS A 147 3.98 6.99 -10.37
C LYS A 147 4.61 8.37 -10.33
N LEU A 148 5.49 8.63 -9.38
CA LEU A 148 6.19 9.90 -9.23
C LEU A 148 7.11 10.16 -10.44
N GLY A 149 7.84 9.14 -10.90
CA GLY A 149 8.64 9.22 -12.11
C GLY A 149 7.80 9.56 -13.35
N LEU A 150 6.64 8.92 -13.52
CA LEU A 150 5.72 9.26 -14.61
C LEU A 150 5.13 10.67 -14.50
N MET A 151 4.87 11.16 -13.28
CA MET A 151 4.37 12.52 -13.07
C MET A 151 5.42 13.59 -13.38
N HIS A 152 6.69 13.36 -13.04
CA HIS A 152 7.80 14.18 -13.50
C HIS A 152 7.95 14.15 -15.03
N ALA A 153 7.89 12.97 -15.66
CA ALA A 153 7.96 12.87 -17.12
C ALA A 153 6.78 13.56 -17.84
N ALA A 154 5.62 13.66 -17.20
CA ALA A 154 4.42 14.28 -17.75
C ALA A 154 4.25 15.76 -17.36
N GLY A 155 4.94 16.25 -16.33
CA GLY A 155 4.70 17.57 -15.74
C GLY A 155 3.32 17.68 -15.08
N LYS A 156 2.89 16.65 -14.35
CA LYS A 156 1.60 16.63 -13.63
C LYS A 156 1.84 16.81 -12.14
N GLY A 157 1.26 17.85 -11.54
CA GLY A 157 1.46 18.18 -10.13
C GLY A 157 2.88 18.68 -9.80
N THR A 158 3.69 18.90 -10.85
CA THR A 158 5.07 19.36 -10.82
C THR A 158 5.47 19.81 -12.23
N LEU A 159 6.62 20.46 -12.38
CA LEU A 159 7.19 20.75 -13.69
C LEU A 159 7.69 19.47 -14.38
N LYS A 160 7.63 19.47 -15.72
CA LYS A 160 8.16 18.35 -16.50
C LYS A 160 9.68 18.27 -16.32
N ASP A 161 10.15 17.11 -15.88
CA ASP A 161 11.57 16.83 -15.65
C ASP A 161 11.86 15.36 -15.94
N TYR A 162 12.60 15.08 -17.02
CA TYR A 162 12.94 13.72 -17.39
C TYR A 162 14.09 13.14 -16.56
N GLU A 163 15.00 13.97 -16.04
CA GLU A 163 16.10 13.48 -15.21
C GLU A 163 15.57 13.00 -13.86
N GLU A 164 14.68 13.78 -13.25
CA GLU A 164 14.01 13.39 -12.02
C GLU A 164 13.12 12.15 -12.24
N ALA A 165 12.44 12.08 -13.38
CA ALA A 165 11.71 10.87 -13.77
C ALA A 165 12.62 9.62 -13.81
N VAL A 166 13.80 9.72 -14.42
CA VAL A 166 14.78 8.62 -14.48
C VAL A 166 15.24 8.21 -13.08
N LYS A 167 15.48 9.15 -12.16
CA LYS A 167 15.87 8.84 -10.78
C LYS A 167 14.81 8.00 -10.06
N TRP A 168 13.56 8.46 -10.06
CA TRP A 168 12.46 7.75 -9.41
C TRP A 168 12.18 6.39 -10.05
N LEU A 169 12.17 6.31 -11.38
CA LEU A 169 12.02 5.05 -12.11
C LEU A 169 13.18 4.08 -11.83
N THR A 170 14.41 4.58 -11.66
CA THR A 170 15.57 3.74 -11.31
C THR A 170 15.43 3.12 -9.93
N MET A 171 14.93 3.87 -8.94
CA MET A 171 14.67 3.34 -7.60
C MET A 171 13.61 2.24 -7.63
N ALA A 172 12.48 2.45 -8.31
CA ALA A 172 11.43 1.44 -8.46
C ALA A 172 11.93 0.20 -9.24
N ALA A 173 12.69 0.42 -10.32
CA ALA A 173 13.29 -0.66 -11.11
C ALA A 173 14.30 -1.49 -10.32
N GLY A 174 15.05 -0.87 -9.39
CA GLY A 174 15.94 -1.57 -8.47
C GLY A 174 15.22 -2.56 -7.56
N GLN A 175 13.94 -2.30 -7.27
CA GLN A 175 13.03 -3.19 -6.53
C GLN A 175 12.31 -4.20 -7.44
N ARG A 176 12.74 -4.33 -8.70
CA ARG A 176 12.14 -5.19 -9.74
C ARG A 176 10.68 -4.85 -10.08
N HIS A 177 10.26 -3.60 -9.89
CA HIS A 177 8.92 -3.17 -10.30
C HIS A 177 8.77 -3.28 -11.83
N PRO A 178 7.84 -4.10 -12.35
CA PRO A 178 7.76 -4.44 -13.78
C PRO A 178 7.54 -3.21 -14.68
N GLU A 179 6.58 -2.36 -14.33
CA GLU A 179 6.24 -1.14 -15.08
C GLU A 179 7.39 -0.12 -15.01
N ALA A 180 8.06 0.02 -13.87
CA ALA A 180 9.20 0.93 -13.76
C ALA A 180 10.38 0.47 -14.62
N LEU A 181 10.65 -0.84 -14.66
CA LEU A 181 11.64 -1.43 -15.56
C LEU A 181 11.32 -1.11 -17.03
N TYR A 182 10.05 -1.26 -17.43
CA TYR A 182 9.60 -0.91 -18.79
C TYR A 182 9.76 0.59 -19.07
N ASN A 183 9.26 1.45 -18.18
CA ASN A 183 9.32 2.90 -18.33
C ASN A 183 10.77 3.39 -18.41
N LEU A 184 11.64 2.89 -17.53
CA LEU A 184 13.07 3.21 -17.56
C LEU A 184 13.75 2.71 -18.85
N ALA A 185 13.35 1.55 -19.36
CA ALA A 185 13.83 1.06 -20.65
C ALA A 185 13.46 2.01 -21.79
N CYS A 186 12.22 2.54 -21.81
CA CYS A 186 11.81 3.57 -22.77
C CYS A 186 12.64 4.85 -22.62
N MET A 187 12.92 5.31 -21.40
CA MET A 187 13.78 6.48 -21.18
C MET A 187 15.19 6.30 -21.76
N TYR A 188 15.81 5.12 -21.57
CA TYR A 188 17.09 4.78 -22.19
C TYR A 188 17.01 4.57 -23.70
N HIS A 189 15.89 4.07 -24.22
CA HIS A 189 15.70 3.89 -25.66
C HIS A 189 15.61 5.24 -26.39
N GLU A 190 14.84 6.18 -25.82
CA GLU A 190 14.56 7.49 -26.40
C GLU A 190 15.59 8.56 -26.02
N GLY A 191 16.46 8.29 -25.04
CA GLY A 191 17.43 9.25 -24.52
C GLY A 191 16.79 10.40 -23.73
N LYS A 192 15.64 10.17 -23.09
CA LYS A 192 14.94 11.20 -22.29
C LYS A 192 15.47 11.21 -20.86
N GLY A 193 16.03 12.34 -20.44
CA GLY A 193 16.57 12.51 -19.07
C GLY A 193 17.79 11.63 -18.76
N VAL A 194 18.31 10.92 -19.76
CA VAL A 194 19.49 10.08 -19.68
C VAL A 194 20.06 9.87 -21.08
N LYS A 195 21.37 9.69 -21.21
CA LYS A 195 21.98 9.33 -22.50
C LYS A 195 21.37 8.02 -23.02
N ALA A 196 20.98 8.01 -24.30
CA ALA A 196 20.43 6.84 -24.93
C ALA A 196 21.40 5.64 -24.84
N ASP A 197 20.86 4.48 -24.47
CA ASP A 197 21.60 3.22 -24.35
C ASP A 197 20.66 2.04 -24.71
N LEU A 198 20.71 1.64 -25.98
CA LEU A 198 19.89 0.55 -26.51
C LEU A 198 20.20 -0.79 -25.83
N LYS A 199 21.45 -1.06 -25.44
CA LYS A 199 21.83 -2.31 -24.77
C LYS A 199 21.18 -2.38 -23.39
N LYS A 200 21.23 -1.27 -22.64
CA LYS A 200 20.59 -1.18 -21.33
C LYS A 200 19.06 -1.23 -21.44
N ALA A 201 18.47 -0.55 -22.42
CA ALA A 201 17.03 -0.61 -22.68
C ALA A 201 16.56 -2.05 -22.96
N VAL A 202 17.20 -2.78 -23.87
CA VAL A 202 16.87 -4.19 -24.18
C VAL A 202 16.97 -5.07 -22.93
N ARG A 203 18.00 -4.88 -22.10
CA ARG A 203 18.14 -5.63 -20.84
C ARG A 203 16.99 -5.34 -19.88
N LEU A 204 16.61 -4.08 -19.71
CA LEU A 204 15.51 -3.66 -18.83
C LEU A 204 14.15 -4.18 -19.35
N PHE A 205 13.89 -4.13 -20.65
CA PHE A 205 12.69 -4.74 -21.25
C PHE A 205 12.61 -6.24 -20.98
N ARG A 206 13.72 -6.97 -21.15
CA ARG A 206 13.78 -8.41 -20.82
C ARG A 206 13.49 -8.69 -19.35
N LEU A 207 13.96 -7.83 -18.44
CA LEU A 207 13.68 -7.97 -17.01
C LEU A 207 12.20 -7.69 -16.70
N SER A 208 11.62 -6.66 -17.33
CA SER A 208 10.20 -6.32 -17.16
C SER A 208 9.29 -7.48 -17.58
N MET A 209 9.53 -8.07 -18.76
CA MET A 209 8.73 -9.22 -19.25
C MET A 209 8.81 -10.44 -18.34
N LYS A 210 9.99 -10.74 -17.78
CA LYS A 210 10.17 -11.86 -16.84
C LYS A 210 9.39 -11.70 -15.54
N ALA A 211 8.95 -10.50 -15.21
CA ALA A 211 8.18 -10.26 -14.00
C ALA A 211 6.66 -10.42 -14.21
N TYR A 212 6.21 -10.60 -15.46
CA TYR A 212 4.80 -10.86 -15.81
C TYR A 212 4.49 -12.33 -16.12
N GLY A 213 5.50 -13.22 -16.18
CA GLY A 213 5.35 -14.66 -16.44
C GLY A 213 5.77 -15.48 -15.23
#